data_AF-A0A497NBC3-F1
#
_entry.id   AF-A0A497NBC3-F1
#
_cell.length_a   1.000
_cell.length_b   1.000
_cell.length_c   1.000
_cell.angle_alpha   90.00
_cell.angle_beta   90.00
_cell.angle_gamma   90.00
#
_symmetry.space_group_name_H-M   'P 1'
#
loop_
_entity.id
_entity.type
_entity.pdbx_description
1 polymer ?
#
loop_
_entity_poly.entity_id
_entity_poly.type
_entity_poly.pdbx_seq_one_letter_code
_entity_poly.pdbx_strand_id
1 'polypeptide(L)'
;MGKMKDSGELIKDIKDKDSSVRRHAIEMLGIIGDEKAVDALILVLKDKNRFVRQEAIAALGKIGGERLMEPLAQALEEEKDEFVIDSIRKVLEKLRK
;
A
#
# COMPACT_ATOMS: atom_id res chain seq x y z
N MET A 1 -13.34 -6.37 -24.61
CA MET A 1 -12.49 -5.81 -23.53
C MET A 1 -13.17 -6.08 -22.21
N GLY A 2 -12.55 -6.86 -21.32
CA GLY A 2 -13.07 -7.07 -19.97
C GLY A 2 -13.14 -5.72 -19.24
N LYS A 3 -14.18 -5.50 -18.43
CA LYS A 3 -14.29 -4.30 -17.61
C LYS A 3 -13.05 -4.21 -16.70
N MET A 4 -12.41 -3.04 -16.65
CA MET A 4 -11.36 -2.77 -15.67
C MET A 4 -12.01 -2.77 -14.28
N LYS A 5 -11.42 -3.50 -13.33
CA LYS A 5 -11.91 -3.52 -11.96
C LYS A 5 -11.87 -2.11 -11.37
N ASP A 6 -12.90 -1.74 -10.63
CA ASP A 6 -12.88 -0.52 -9.83
C ASP A 6 -12.16 -0.73 -8.49
N SER A 7 -11.95 0.36 -7.74
CA SER A 7 -11.29 0.31 -6.43
C SER A 7 -11.97 -0.67 -5.46
N GLY A 8 -13.30 -0.78 -5.49
CA GLY A 8 -14.06 -1.64 -4.60
C GLY A 8 -13.85 -3.13 -4.89
N GLU A 9 -13.77 -3.50 -6.16
CA GLU A 9 -13.42 -4.86 -6.57
C GLU A 9 -11.95 -5.18 -6.23
N LEU A 10 -11.03 -4.25 -6.46
CA LEU A 10 -9.60 -4.44 -6.16
C LEU A 10 -9.34 -4.55 -4.65
N ILE A 11 -10.09 -3.83 -3.81
CA ILE A 11 -9.99 -3.97 -2.34
C ILE A 11 -10.32 -5.39 -1.87
N LYS A 12 -11.13 -6.16 -2.60
CA LYS A 12 -11.38 -7.57 -2.25
C LYS A 12 -10.14 -8.44 -2.53
N ASP A 13 -9.45 -8.16 -3.63
CA ASP A 13 -8.29 -8.93 -4.09
C ASP A 13 -7.05 -8.75 -3.21
N ILE A 14 -6.94 -7.66 -2.43
CA ILE A 14 -5.84 -7.47 -1.48
C ILE A 14 -5.82 -8.54 -0.37
N LYS A 15 -6.88 -9.34 -0.23
CA LYS A 15 -6.97 -10.44 0.75
C LYS A 15 -6.79 -11.81 0.10
N ASP A 16 -6.47 -11.87 -1.19
CA ASP A 16 -6.29 -13.14 -1.89
C ASP A 16 -5.15 -13.96 -1.28
N LYS A 17 -5.27 -15.29 -1.34
CA LYS A 17 -4.24 -16.21 -0.85
C LYS A 17 -2.92 -16.07 -1.60
N ASP A 18 -2.98 -15.75 -2.89
CA ASP A 18 -1.82 -15.56 -3.76
C ASP A 18 -1.27 -14.14 -3.62
N SER A 19 -0.01 -14.03 -3.20
CA SER A 19 0.66 -12.74 -3.08
C SER A 19 0.80 -11.99 -4.41
N SER A 20 0.79 -12.69 -5.55
CA SER A 20 0.83 -12.05 -6.87
C SER A 20 -0.47 -11.32 -7.16
N VAL A 21 -1.61 -11.93 -6.83
CA VAL A 21 -2.93 -11.30 -6.94
C VAL A 21 -3.02 -10.10 -6.01
N ARG A 22 -2.58 -10.24 -4.76
CA ARG A 22 -2.54 -9.11 -3.80
C ARG A 22 -1.71 -7.95 -4.33
N ARG A 23 -0.47 -8.20 -4.76
CA ARG A 23 0.42 -7.15 -5.32
C ARG A 23 -0.19 -6.45 -6.51
N HIS A 24 -0.76 -7.21 -7.45
CA HIS A 24 -1.39 -6.61 -8.63
C HIS A 24 -2.57 -5.69 -8.23
N ALA A 25 -3.41 -6.14 -7.29
CA ALA A 25 -4.52 -5.32 -6.79
C ALA A 25 -4.03 -4.02 -6.14
N ILE A 26 -3.00 -4.11 -5.28
CA ILE A 26 -2.39 -2.97 -4.60
C ILE A 26 -1.78 -1.98 -5.59
N GLU A 27 -1.04 -2.48 -6.59
CA GLU A 27 -0.44 -1.66 -7.64
C GLU A 27 -1.53 -0.85 -8.37
N MET A 28 -2.62 -1.53 -8.78
CA MET A 28 -3.73 -0.88 -9.46
C MET A 28 -4.42 0.16 -8.57
N LEU A 29 -4.63 -0.13 -7.29
CA LEU A 29 -5.20 0.85 -6.34
C LEU A 29 -4.31 2.11 -6.23
N GLY A 30 -2.99 1.95 -6.19
CA GLY A 30 -2.05 3.06 -6.20
C GLY A 30 -2.05 3.86 -7.51
N ILE A 31 -2.29 3.22 -8.65
CA ILE A 31 -2.42 3.89 -9.96
C ILE A 31 -3.75 4.65 -10.06
N ILE A 32 -4.85 4.07 -9.58
CA ILE A 32 -6.16 4.71 -9.55
C ILE A 32 -6.14 5.94 -8.65
N GLY A 33 -5.42 5.88 -7.51
CA GLY A 33 -5.28 7.00 -6.60
C GLY A 33 -6.53 7.26 -5.74
N ASP A 34 -7.44 6.29 -5.64
CA ASP A 34 -8.70 6.46 -4.90
C ASP A 34 -8.45 6.41 -3.38
N GLU A 35 -8.76 7.51 -2.71
CA GLU A 35 -8.62 7.65 -1.25
C GLU A 35 -9.42 6.60 -0.46
N LYS A 36 -10.46 6.00 -1.04
CA LYS A 36 -11.22 4.91 -0.40
C LYS A 36 -10.38 3.66 -0.15
N ALA A 37 -9.28 3.51 -0.87
CA ALA A 37 -8.38 2.36 -0.73
C ALA A 37 -7.39 2.51 0.43
N VAL A 38 -7.22 3.71 0.99
CA VAL A 38 -6.17 4.01 1.98
C VAL A 38 -6.27 3.11 3.21
N ASP A 39 -7.46 3.01 3.82
CA ASP A 39 -7.64 2.18 5.02
C ASP A 39 -7.33 0.70 4.73
N ALA A 40 -7.73 0.23 3.55
CA ALA A 40 -7.47 -1.12 3.12
C ALA A 40 -5.96 -1.38 2.90
N LEU A 41 -5.25 -0.42 2.30
CA LEU A 41 -3.81 -0.48 2.06
C LEU A 41 -3.00 -0.36 3.35
N ILE A 42 -3.46 0.39 4.35
CA ILE A 42 -2.82 0.45 5.68
C ILE A 42 -2.82 -0.92 6.34
N LEU A 43 -3.91 -1.70 6.21
CA LEU A 43 -3.96 -3.07 6.74
C LEU A 43 -2.94 -4.00 6.07
N VAL A 44 -2.64 -3.76 4.79
CA VAL A 44 -1.66 -4.55 4.01
C VAL A 44 -0.22 -4.33 4.51
N LEU A 45 0.06 -3.26 5.25
CA LEU A 45 1.35 -3.06 5.91
C LEU A 45 1.69 -4.15 6.94
N LYS A 46 0.73 -5.02 7.30
CA LYS A 46 0.95 -6.19 8.16
C LYS A 46 1.02 -7.52 7.38
N ASP A 47 1.09 -7.48 6.05
CA ASP A 47 1.15 -8.70 5.23
C ASP A 47 2.43 -9.50 5.53
N LYS A 48 2.29 -10.82 5.58
CA LYS A 48 3.42 -11.73 5.80
C LYS A 48 4.51 -11.66 4.72
N ASN A 49 4.14 -11.28 3.50
CA ASN A 49 5.05 -11.17 2.37
C ASN A 49 5.63 -9.75 2.28
N ARG A 50 6.96 -9.64 2.43
CA ARG A 50 7.68 -8.35 2.33
C ARG A 50 7.41 -7.58 1.04
N PHE A 51 7.29 -8.25 -0.10
CA PHE A 51 7.02 -7.58 -1.38
C PHE A 51 5.61 -7.01 -1.45
N VAL A 52 4.65 -7.63 -0.78
CA VAL A 52 3.29 -7.11 -0.66
C VAL A 52 3.29 -5.84 0.19
N ARG A 53 4.04 -5.83 1.30
CA ARG A 53 4.20 -4.63 2.15
C ARG A 53 4.85 -3.48 1.39
N GLN A 54 5.93 -3.73 0.65
CA GLN A 54 6.59 -2.71 -0.18
C GLN A 54 5.64 -2.11 -1.23
N GLU A 55 4.85 -2.96 -1.90
CA GLU A 55 3.88 -2.49 -2.90
C GLU A 55 2.80 -1.61 -2.24
N ALA A 56 2.35 -1.96 -1.04
CA ALA A 56 1.37 -1.15 -0.30
C ALA A 56 1.94 0.23 0.07
N ILE A 57 3.20 0.29 0.52
CA ILE A 57 3.87 1.56 0.80
C ILE A 57 4.00 2.40 -0.47
N ALA A 58 4.39 1.79 -1.59
CA ALA A 58 4.48 2.48 -2.88
C ALA A 58 3.11 3.01 -3.34
N ALA A 59 2.05 2.21 -3.20
CA ALA A 59 0.68 2.60 -3.53
C ALA A 59 0.20 3.77 -2.65
N LEU A 60 0.41 3.69 -1.33
CA LEU A 60 0.11 4.79 -0.41
C LEU A 60 0.88 6.07 -0.76
N GLY A 61 2.16 5.95 -1.12
CA GLY A 61 2.96 7.10 -1.57
C GLY A 61 2.56 7.67 -2.94
N LYS A 62 1.84 6.91 -3.78
CA LYS A 62 1.22 7.41 -5.02
C LYS A 62 -0.09 8.14 -4.73
N ILE A 63 -0.93 7.59 -3.84
CA ILE A 63 -2.19 8.21 -3.42
C ILE A 63 -1.90 9.55 -2.71
N GLY A 64 -0.95 9.56 -1.78
CA GLY A 64 -0.58 10.75 -1.03
C GLY A 64 -1.61 11.16 0.03
N GLY A 65 -1.37 12.32 0.65
CA GLY A 65 -2.21 12.89 1.69
C GLY A 65 -1.56 12.86 3.07
N GLU A 66 -1.72 13.95 3.82
CA GLU A 66 -1.10 14.14 5.14
C GLU A 66 -1.52 13.08 6.16
N ARG A 67 -2.74 12.52 6.02
CA ARG A 67 -3.26 11.45 6.90
C ARG A 67 -2.45 10.16 6.85
N LEU A 68 -1.53 10.00 5.89
CA LEU A 68 -0.65 8.85 5.78
C LEU A 68 0.57 8.93 6.71
N MET A 69 0.86 10.11 7.27
CA MET A 69 2.04 10.33 8.10
C MET A 69 2.04 9.46 9.36
N GLU A 70 0.93 9.44 10.11
CA GLU A 70 0.84 8.67 11.36
C GLU A 70 0.89 7.15 11.11
N PRO A 71 0.08 6.56 10.19
CA PRO A 71 0.13 5.12 9.94
C PRO A 71 1.49 4.64 9.42
N LEU A 72 2.15 5.43 8.56
CA LEU A 72 3.47 5.07 8.05
C LEU A 72 4.57 5.24 9.11
N ALA A 73 4.48 6.25 10.00
CA ALA A 73 5.38 6.38 11.13
C ALA A 73 5.25 5.19 12.09
N GLN A 74 4.03 4.76 12.42
CA GLN A 74 3.80 3.57 13.23
C GLN A 74 4.34 2.30 12.52
N ALA A 75 4.11 2.16 11.22
CA ALA A 75 4.64 1.02 10.46
C ALA A 75 6.18 1.00 10.47
N LEU A 76 6.84 2.16 10.46
CA LEU A 76 8.30 2.28 10.54
C LEU A 76 8.85 1.74 11.87
N GLU A 77 8.14 1.97 12.98
CA GLU A 77 8.55 1.51 14.31
C GLU A 77 8.39 0.00 14.49
N GLU A 78 7.39 -0.60 13.85
CA GLU A 78 7.08 -2.03 14.01
C GLU A 78 7.77 -2.94 12.97
N GLU A 79 8.19 -2.39 11.84
CA GLU A 79 8.82 -3.15 10.75
C GLU A 79 10.25 -3.59 11.11
N LYS A 80 10.65 -4.75 10.59
CA LYS A 80 11.99 -5.34 10.81
C LYS A 80 12.73 -5.62 9.51
N ASP A 81 12.06 -5.63 8.37
CA ASP A 81 12.67 -5.77 7.06
C ASP A 81 13.26 -4.44 6.60
N GLU A 82 14.60 -4.36 6.54
CA GLU A 82 15.34 -3.14 6.19
C GLU A 82 14.92 -2.52 4.85
N PHE A 83 14.53 -3.32 3.86
CA PHE A 83 14.09 -2.77 2.57
C PHE A 83 12.67 -2.21 2.64
N VAL A 84 11.82 -2.76 3.50
CA VAL A 84 10.49 -2.19 3.77
C VAL A 84 10.67 -0.89 4.55
N ILE A 85 11.53 -0.86 5.57
CA ILE A 85 11.90 0.35 6.32
C ILE A 85 12.37 1.47 5.39
N ASP A 86 13.30 1.18 4.46
CA ASP A 86 13.79 2.15 3.47
C ASP A 86 12.65 2.70 2.60
N SER A 87 11.73 1.81 2.18
CA SER A 87 10.54 2.21 1.41
C SER A 87 9.64 3.15 2.20
N ILE A 88 9.40 2.87 3.49
CA ILE A 88 8.58 3.73 4.36
C ILE A 88 9.23 5.10 4.52
N ARG A 89 10.54 5.16 4.82
CA ARG A 89 11.29 6.42 4.98
C ARG A 89 11.19 7.29 3.74
N LYS A 90 11.40 6.71 2.55
CA LYS A 90 11.30 7.41 1.28
C LYS A 90 9.91 8.02 1.05
N VAL A 91 8.84 7.30 1.40
CA VAL A 91 7.48 7.83 1.26
C VAL A 91 7.21 8.93 2.28
N LEU A 92 7.61 8.75 3.55
CA LEU A 92 7.47 9.79 4.58
C LEU A 92 8.22 11.08 4.20
N GLU A 93 9.42 10.97 3.64
CA GLU A 93 10.18 12.13 3.13
C GLU A 93 9.47 12.82 1.97
N LYS A 94 8.85 12.05 1.07
CA LYS A 94 8.08 12.58 -0.05
C LYS A 94 6.84 13.34 0.43
N LEU A 95 6.14 12.84 1.46
CA LEU A 95 4.92 13.44 2.00
C LEU A 95 5.16 14.74 2.80
N ARG A 96 6.40 15.00 3.22
CA ARG A 96 6.79 16.22 3.94
C ARG A 96 7.11 17.42 3.03
N LYS A 97 7.21 17.20 1.71
CA LYS A 97 7.53 18.22 0.72
C LYS A 97 6.26 18.78 0.10
#